data_AF-A0A0S8CN27-F1
#
_entry.id   AF-A0A0S8CN27-F1
#
_cell.length_a   1.000
_cell.length_b   1.000
_cell.length_c   1.000
_cell.angle_alpha   90.00
_cell.angle_beta   90.00
_cell.angle_gamma   90.00
#
_symmetry.space_group_name_H-M   'P 1'
#
loop_
_entity.id
_entity.type
_entity.pdbx_description
1 polymer ?
#
loop_
_entity_poly.entity_id
_entity_poly.type
_entity_poly.pdbx_seq_one_letter_code
_entity_poly.pdbx_strand_id
1 'polypeptide(L)'
;MRFAWIRKNSAGPPPARLRFTHPLNLIFVAYNVIYWIPIILPFTKTIDYRTGFIAFFVVIIIRAIANLLRNNVLKPEQAESFPLRSP
;
A
#
# COMPACT_ATOMS: atom_id res chain seq x y z
N MET A 1 8.09 2.53 -13.91
CA MET A 1 7.79 3.82 -13.23
C MET A 1 6.92 4.73 -14.10
N ARG A 2 5.98 4.16 -14.85
CA ARG A 2 5.26 4.89 -15.91
C ARG A 2 4.21 5.84 -15.32
N PHE A 3 3.42 5.39 -14.35
CA PHE A 3 2.40 6.22 -13.70
C PHE A 3 3.01 7.38 -12.90
N ALA A 4 4.07 7.14 -12.12
CA ALA A 4 4.75 8.20 -11.37
C ALA A 4 5.32 9.31 -12.27
N TRP A 5 5.83 8.94 -13.46
CA TRP A 5 6.32 9.88 -14.45
C TRP A 5 5.18 10.68 -15.11
N ILE A 6 4.10 10.00 -15.51
CA ILE A 6 2.88 10.66 -16.04
C ILE A 6 2.33 11.64 -15.00
N ARG A 7 2.20 11.24 -13.74
CA ARG A 7 1.72 12.10 -12.64
C ARG A 7 2.54 13.38 -12.47
N LYS A 8 3.86 13.32 -12.68
CA LYS A 8 4.76 14.46 -12.50
C LYS A 8 4.72 15.43 -13.68
N ASN A 9 4.42 14.93 -14.88
CA ASN A 9 4.50 15.68 -16.14
C ASN A 9 3.14 16.08 -16.73
N SER A 10 2.02 15.56 -16.19
CA SER A 10 0.68 15.99 -16.59
C SER A 10 0.34 17.36 -16.00
N ALA A 11 -0.01 18.34 -16.85
CA ALA A 11 -0.60 19.63 -16.44
C ALA A 11 -2.07 19.53 -15.96
N GLY A 12 -2.50 18.32 -15.59
CA GLY A 12 -3.87 18.02 -15.18
C GLY A 12 -4.17 18.53 -13.75
N PRO A 13 -5.44 18.70 -13.40
CA PRO A 13 -5.84 19.19 -12.08
C PRO A 13 -5.21 18.34 -10.96
N PRO A 14 -4.93 18.94 -9.79
CA PRO A 14 -4.29 18.25 -8.68
C PRO A 14 -5.05 16.96 -8.38
N PRO A 15 -4.33 15.87 -8.04
CA PRO A 15 -4.93 14.56 -7.87
C PRO A 15 -6.13 14.67 -6.94
N ALA A 16 -7.24 14.04 -7.31
CA ALA A 16 -8.41 13.98 -6.47
C ALA A 16 -7.95 13.52 -5.08
N ARG A 17 -7.88 14.45 -4.12
CA ARG A 17 -7.69 14.10 -2.72
C ARG A 17 -8.80 13.10 -2.45
N LEU A 18 -8.45 11.86 -2.09
CA LEU A 18 -9.43 10.86 -1.72
C LEU A 18 -10.40 11.54 -0.75
N ARG A 19 -11.60 11.87 -1.22
CA ARG A 19 -12.65 12.38 -0.34
C ARG A 19 -12.95 11.18 0.56
N PHE A 20 -12.60 11.32 1.83
CA PHE A 20 -12.64 10.31 2.89
C PHE A 20 -14.07 9.84 3.23
N THR A 21 -14.97 9.73 2.25
CA THR A 21 -16.41 9.52 2.44
C THR A 21 -16.92 8.14 2.00
N HIS A 22 -16.07 7.24 1.49
CA HIS A 22 -16.50 5.92 0.99
C HIS A 22 -16.17 4.77 1.96
N PRO A 23 -17.06 3.75 2.15
CA PRO A 23 -16.84 2.58 3.02
C PRO A 23 -15.57 1.77 2.72
N LEU A 24 -15.04 1.85 1.49
CA LEU A 24 -13.74 1.25 1.13
C LEU A 24 -12.58 1.80 1.96
N ASN A 25 -12.72 3.01 2.52
CA ASN A 25 -11.70 3.65 3.33
C ASN A 25 -11.43 2.92 4.66
N LEU A 26 -12.46 2.30 5.25
CA LEU A 26 -12.29 1.46 6.43
C LEU A 26 -11.43 0.23 6.11
N ILE A 27 -11.67 -0.37 4.93
CA ILE A 27 -10.89 -1.50 4.42
C ILE A 27 -9.43 -1.07 4.17
N PHE A 28 -9.20 0.13 3.64
CA PHE A 28 -7.85 0.69 3.47
C PHE A 28 -7.11 0.87 4.80
N VAL A 29 -7.77 1.43 5.81
CA VAL A 29 -7.17 1.65 7.14
C VAL A 29 -6.92 0.31 7.81
N ALA A 30 -7.91 -0.59 7.83
CA ALA A 30 -7.78 -1.93 8.41
C ALA A 30 -6.65 -2.72 7.73
N TYR A 31 -6.60 -2.72 6.40
CA TYR A 31 -5.51 -3.33 5.63
C TYR A 31 -4.16 -2.77 6.08
N ASN A 32 -3.98 -1.45 6.10
CA ASN A 32 -2.71 -0.84 6.51
C ASN A 32 -2.34 -1.12 7.98
N VAL A 33 -3.30 -1.15 8.90
CA VAL A 33 -3.07 -1.49 10.32
C VAL A 33 -2.64 -2.95 10.46
N ILE A 34 -3.27 -3.87 9.72
CA ILE A 34 -2.90 -5.29 9.71
C ILE A 34 -1.44 -5.49 9.27
N TYR A 35 -0.92 -4.66 8.35
CA TYR A 35 0.50 -4.75 7.95
C TYR A 35 1.51 -4.38 9.04
N TRP A 36 1.09 -3.68 10.09
CA TRP A 36 1.97 -3.37 11.22
C TRP A 36 2.06 -4.53 12.22
N ILE A 37 1.13 -5.48 12.18
CA ILE A 37 1.08 -6.61 13.13
C ILE A 37 2.41 -7.39 13.16
N PRO A 38 3.03 -7.78 12.04
CA PRO A 38 4.30 -8.50 12.06
C PRO A 38 5.48 -7.67 12.57
N ILE A 39 5.36 -6.34 12.53
CA ILE A 39 6.36 -5.42 13.10
C ILE A 39 6.14 -5.30 14.60
N ILE A 40 4.91 -5.31 15.10
CA ILE A 40 4.62 -5.09 16.53
C ILE A 40 4.83 -6.37 17.35
N LEU A 41 4.38 -7.53 16.84
CA LEU A 41 4.42 -8.82 17.57
C LEU A 41 5.82 -9.27 18.05
N PRO A 42 6.93 -9.02 17.32
CA PRO A 42 8.28 -9.32 17.80
C PRO A 42 8.70 -8.43 18.96
N PHE A 43 8.31 -7.15 18.98
CA PHE A 43 8.66 -6.21 20.06
C PHE A 43 7.88 -6.52 21.35
N THR A 44 6.69 -7.09 21.24
CA THR A 44 5.91 -7.59 22.38
C THR A 44 6.34 -8.99 22.85
N LYS A 45 7.41 -9.56 22.28
CA LYS A 45 7.90 -10.94 22.53
C LYS A 45 6.83 -12.02 22.34
N THR A 46 5.80 -11.75 21.54
CA THR A 46 4.69 -12.69 21.30
C THR A 46 5.08 -13.75 20.27
N ILE A 47 6.04 -13.43 19.39
CA ILE A 47 6.59 -14.35 18.39
C ILE A 47 8.11 -14.28 18.38
N ASP A 48 8.75 -15.38 18.01
CA ASP A 48 10.20 -15.44 17.82
C ASP A 48 10.67 -14.48 16.72
N TYR A 49 11.87 -13.91 16.90
CA TYR A 49 12.47 -12.95 15.97
C TYR A 49 12.51 -13.48 14.53
N ARG A 50 12.87 -14.75 14.34
CA ARG A 50 12.94 -15.38 13.01
C ARG A 50 11.56 -15.40 12.34
N THR A 51 10.53 -15.77 13.09
CA THR A 51 9.14 -15.81 12.61
C THR A 51 8.65 -14.40 12.27
N GLY A 52 8.93 -13.43 13.14
CA GLY A 52 8.65 -12.01 12.89
C GLY A 52 9.32 -11.47 11.64
N PHE A 53 10.60 -11.76 11.47
CA PHE A 53 11.38 -11.35 10.30
C PHE A 53 10.83 -11.94 9.00
N ILE A 54 10.50 -13.24 8.98
CA ILE A 54 9.91 -13.88 7.78
C ILE A 54 8.56 -13.24 7.45
N ALA A 55 7.68 -13.05 8.44
CA ALA A 55 6.38 -12.43 8.23
C ALA A 55 6.51 -10.98 7.70
N PHE A 56 7.44 -10.21 8.27
CA PHE A 56 7.76 -8.86 7.79
C PHE A 56 8.30 -8.86 6.35
N PHE A 57 9.19 -9.79 6.03
CA PHE A 57 9.77 -9.90 4.69
C PHE A 57 8.71 -10.23 3.63
N VAL A 58 7.81 -11.18 3.92
CA VAL A 58 6.67 -11.53 3.06
C VAL A 58 5.76 -10.30 2.84
N VAL A 59 5.46 -9.57 3.92
CA VAL A 59 4.68 -8.33 3.85
C VAL A 59 5.33 -7.30 2.91
N ILE A 60 6.64 -7.10 3.03
CA ILE A 60 7.37 -6.15 2.18
C ILE A 60 7.31 -6.58 0.72
N ILE A 61 7.51 -7.87 0.42
CA ILE A 61 7.46 -8.37 -0.96
C ILE A 61 6.08 -8.14 -1.57
N ILE A 62 5.01 -8.48 -0.84
CA ILE A 62 3.63 -8.27 -1.32
C ILE A 62 3.39 -6.78 -1.63
N ARG A 63 3.84 -5.87 -0.75
CA ARG A 63 3.74 -4.41 -0.99
C ARG A 63 4.57 -3.95 -2.19
N ALA A 64 5.78 -4.48 -2.36
CA ALA A 64 6.63 -4.15 -3.49
C ALA A 64 5.97 -4.56 -4.81
N ILE A 65 5.42 -5.79 -4.88
CA ILE A 65 4.71 -6.29 -6.06
C ILE A 65 3.45 -5.45 -6.32
N ALA A 66 2.63 -5.20 -5.30
CA ALA A 66 1.42 -4.38 -5.41
C ALA A 66 1.73 -2.97 -5.97
N ASN A 67 2.80 -2.34 -5.50
CA ASN A 67 3.25 -1.05 -6.00
C ASN A 67 3.81 -1.12 -7.43
N LEU A 68 4.51 -2.18 -7.80
CA LEU A 68 5.00 -2.39 -9.17
C LEU A 68 3.85 -2.59 -10.16
N LEU A 69 2.86 -3.42 -9.82
CA LEU A 69 1.65 -3.64 -10.62
C LEU A 69 0.88 -2.32 -10.80
N ARG A 70 0.68 -1.58 -9.71
CA ARG A 70 0.02 -0.28 -9.76
C ARG A 70 0.74 0.70 -10.69
N ASN A 71 2.06 0.76 -10.65
CA ASN A 71 2.84 1.78 -11.35
C ASN A 71 3.09 1.46 -12.84
N ASN A 72 3.00 0.19 -13.23
CA ASN A 72 3.33 -0.27 -14.58
C ASN A 72 2.15 -0.87 -15.35
N VAL A 73 1.18 -1.47 -14.67
CA VAL A 73 0.07 -2.22 -15.30
C VAL A 73 -1.25 -1.44 -15.25
N LEU A 74 -1.58 -0.83 -14.09
CA LEU A 74 -2.87 -0.15 -13.93
C LEU A 74 -2.93 1.18 -14.68
N LYS A 75 -4.13 1.49 -15.20
CA LYS A 75 -4.45 2.83 -15.73
C LYS A 75 -4.49 3.85 -14.58
N PRO A 76 -4.27 5.15 -14.85
CA PRO A 76 -4.20 6.18 -13.81
C PRO A 76 -5.40 6.21 -12.86
N GLU A 77 -6.61 6.11 -13.40
CA GLU A 77 -7.88 6.10 -12.65
C GLU A 77 -8.01 4.86 -11.74
N GLN A 78 -7.52 3.71 -12.21
CA GLN A 78 -7.51 2.45 -11.45
C GLN A 78 -6.39 2.41 -10.42
N ALA A 79 -5.28 3.11 -10.68
CA ALA A 79 -4.20 3.26 -9.73
C ALA A 79 -4.59 4.17 -8.56
N GLU A 80 -5.56 5.07 -8.71
CA GLU A 80 -6.07 5.90 -7.61
C GLU A 80 -7.02 5.14 -6.68
N SER A 81 -7.80 4.20 -7.20
CA SER A 81 -8.72 3.34 -6.44
C SER A 81 -8.08 2.03 -5.93
N PHE A 82 -6.81 1.78 -6.23
CA PHE A 82 -6.15 0.52 -5.90
C PHE A 82 -6.00 0.30 -4.39
N PRO A 83 -6.58 -0.79 -3.82
CA PRO A 83 -6.67 -1.02 -2.38
C PRO A 83 -5.33 -1.26 -1.69
N LEU A 84 -4.37 -1.85 -2.39
CA LEU A 84 -3.09 -2.30 -1.82
C LEU A 84 -2.00 -1.22 -1.91
N ARG A 85 -2.37 0.06 -1.95
CA ARG A 85 -1.40 1.15 -1.99
C ARG A 85 -0.75 1.33 -0.61
N SER A 86 0.56 1.51 -0.59
CA SER A 86 1.19 2.15 0.57
C SER A 86 0.79 3.64 0.61
N PRO A 87 0.57 4.24 1.79
CA PRO A 87 0.34 5.67 1.92
C PRO A 87 1.48 6.50 1.29
#